data_AF-A0A7Z8R0I8-F1
#
_entry.id   AF-A0A7Z8R0I8-F1
#
_cell.length_a   1.000
_cell.length_b   1.000
_cell.length_c   1.000
_cell.angle_alpha   90.00
_cell.angle_beta   90.00
_cell.angle_gamma   90.00
#
_symmetry.space_group_name_H-M   'P 1'
#
loop_
_entity.id
_entity.type
_entity.pdbx_description
1 polymer ?
#
loop_
_entity_poly.entity_id
_entity_poly.type
_entity_poly.pdbx_seq_one_letter_code
_entity_poly.pdbx_strand_id
1 'polypeptide(L)'
;MHRAWLQKQACFPLDIPLKSISSKSLLNDYSELQDAIYSLRLDSQKQGYSIIDKVISHRQLGEQKIPATLSFANEAIFLNYLSKTAEFMRFQALTQQSLEQDGLLLDWLIRYPFKVMQYAEVWPQLLKVCAYFETHPQPDCYIRQLDIKGVDSQIY
;
A
#
# COMPACT_ATOMS: atom_id res chain seq x y z
N MET A 1 4.01 3.20 1.87
CA MET A 1 3.24 2.56 2.94
C MET A 1 4.00 1.36 3.54
N HIS A 2 4.18 0.22 2.86
CA HIS A 2 4.98 -0.92 3.38
C HIS A 2 6.34 -0.56 4.02
N ARG A 3 7.19 0.22 3.31
CA ARG A 3 8.49 0.68 3.85
C ARG A 3 8.35 1.56 5.08
N ALA A 4 7.41 2.51 5.03
CA ALA A 4 7.19 3.43 6.14
C ALA A 4 6.68 2.70 7.38
N TRP A 5 5.82 1.69 7.21
CA TRP A 5 5.39 0.82 8.31
C TRP A 5 6.58 0.09 8.95
N LEU A 6 7.44 -0.54 8.13
CA LEU A 6 8.69 -1.19 8.57
C LEU A 6 9.62 -0.24 9.33
N GLN A 7 9.72 1.00 8.86
CA GLN A 7 10.58 2.04 9.43
C GLN A 7 9.90 2.81 10.58
N LYS A 8 8.66 2.47 10.93
CA LYS A 8 7.83 3.21 11.91
C LYS A 8 7.73 4.71 11.61
N GLN A 9 7.72 5.05 10.33
CA GLN A 9 7.60 6.42 9.83
C GLN A 9 6.12 6.76 9.58
N ALA A 10 5.73 7.96 9.96
CA ALA A 10 4.39 8.48 9.66
C ALA A 10 4.22 8.71 8.16
N CYS A 11 3.12 8.19 7.59
CA CYS A 11 2.71 8.41 6.19
C CYS A 11 1.38 9.16 6.08
N PHE A 12 0.77 9.50 7.20
CA PHE A 12 -0.57 10.08 7.27
C PHE A 12 -0.54 11.39 8.06
N PRO A 13 -1.38 12.38 7.70
CA PRO A 13 -2.39 12.32 6.64
C PRO A 13 -1.78 12.21 5.22
N LEU A 14 -2.47 11.49 4.34
CA LEU A 14 -2.07 11.31 2.95
C LEU A 14 -2.99 12.12 2.05
N ASP A 15 -2.42 13.11 1.37
CA ASP A 15 -3.14 14.01 0.48
C ASP A 15 -2.87 13.64 -0.98
N ILE A 16 -3.95 13.32 -1.71
CA ILE A 16 -3.90 12.94 -3.12
C ILE A 16 -4.55 14.05 -3.94
N PRO A 17 -3.77 14.83 -4.72
CA PRO A 17 -4.32 15.89 -5.55
C PRO A 17 -5.14 15.29 -6.70
N LEU A 18 -6.33 15.85 -6.90
CA LEU A 18 -7.18 15.55 -8.05
C LEU A 18 -6.73 16.35 -9.27
N LYS A 19 -7.02 15.83 -10.46
CA LYS A 19 -6.76 16.55 -11.70
C LYS A 19 -7.55 17.86 -11.71
N SER A 20 -6.85 18.98 -11.93
CA SER A 20 -7.49 20.29 -12.01
C SER A 20 -8.48 20.32 -13.18
N ILE A 21 -9.69 20.79 -12.89
CA ILE A 21 -10.72 21.05 -13.89
C ILE A 21 -10.49 22.45 -14.46
N SER A 22 -10.45 22.56 -15.80
CA SER A 22 -10.29 23.84 -16.47
C SER A 22 -11.57 24.66 -16.47
N SER A 23 -11.47 25.99 -16.53
CA SER A 23 -12.64 26.88 -16.62
C SER A 23 -13.51 26.62 -17.86
N LYS A 24 -12.94 26.09 -18.95
CA LYS A 24 -13.70 25.73 -20.16
C LYS A 24 -14.56 24.49 -19.94
N SER A 25 -14.03 23.48 -19.23
CA SER A 25 -14.75 22.24 -18.90
C SER A 25 -15.93 22.48 -17.96
N LEU A 26 -15.83 23.49 -17.07
CA LEU A 26 -16.92 23.87 -16.18
C LEU A 26 -18.18 24.34 -16.91
N LEU A 27 -18.05 24.91 -18.12
CA LEU A 27 -19.20 25.41 -18.89
C LEU A 27 -19.80 24.37 -19.82
N ASN A 28 -18.96 23.59 -20.49
CA ASN A 28 -19.42 22.64 -21.49
C ASN A 28 -20.11 21.43 -20.86
N ASP A 29 -19.59 20.94 -19.73
CA ASP A 29 -20.00 19.67 -19.12
C ASP A 29 -20.51 19.86 -17.69
N TYR A 30 -21.14 21.01 -17.41
CA TYR A 30 -21.49 21.43 -16.04
C TYR A 30 -22.34 20.40 -15.29
N SER A 31 -23.34 19.81 -15.94
CA SER A 31 -24.22 18.81 -15.30
C SER A 31 -23.46 17.55 -14.92
N GLU A 32 -22.69 16.97 -15.86
CA GLU A 32 -21.89 15.77 -15.62
C GLU A 32 -20.85 15.99 -14.52
N LEU A 33 -20.27 17.19 -14.47
CA LEU A 33 -19.33 17.58 -13.44
C LEU A 33 -20.00 17.67 -12.06
N GLN A 34 -21.20 18.24 -11.96
CA GLN A 34 -21.94 18.29 -10.69
C GLN A 34 -22.32 16.89 -10.20
N ASP A 35 -22.75 16.02 -11.11
CA ASP A 35 -23.06 14.62 -10.80
C ASP A 35 -21.82 13.88 -10.30
N ALA A 36 -20.68 14.05 -10.97
CA ALA A 36 -19.40 13.45 -10.55
C ALA A 36 -18.94 13.97 -9.17
N ILE A 37 -19.06 15.28 -8.91
CA ILE A 37 -18.74 15.87 -7.59
C ILE A 37 -19.67 15.31 -6.51
N TYR A 38 -20.97 15.18 -6.82
CA TYR A 38 -21.95 14.62 -5.91
C TYR A 38 -21.62 13.15 -5.57
N SER A 39 -21.37 12.32 -6.58
CA SER A 39 -20.95 10.93 -6.39
C SER A 39 -19.66 10.81 -5.58
N LEU A 40 -18.67 11.67 -5.85
CA LEU A 40 -17.41 11.70 -5.10
C LEU A 40 -17.65 12.03 -3.61
N ARG A 41 -18.54 12.98 -3.32
CA ARG A 41 -18.89 13.36 -1.94
C ARG A 41 -19.64 12.25 -1.21
N LEU A 42 -20.54 11.54 -1.88
CA LEU A 42 -21.20 10.36 -1.31
C LEU A 42 -20.20 9.24 -1.01
N ASP A 43 -19.27 8.98 -1.93
CA ASP A 43 -18.22 7.99 -1.71
C ASP A 43 -17.29 8.38 -0.55
N SER A 44 -16.90 9.66 -0.45
CA SER A 44 -16.15 10.20 0.69
C SER A 44 -16.84 9.93 2.03
N GLN A 45 -18.16 10.16 2.12
CA GLN A 45 -18.93 9.86 3.34
C GLN A 45 -18.95 8.36 3.67
N LYS A 46 -19.07 7.51 2.65
CA LYS A 46 -19.10 6.05 2.82
C LYS A 46 -17.74 5.47 3.21
N GLN A 47 -16.66 5.98 2.62
CA GLN A 47 -15.31 5.43 2.76
C GLN A 47 -14.51 6.13 3.87
N GLY A 48 -14.92 7.32 4.31
CA GLY A 48 -14.35 8.04 5.45
C GLY A 48 -13.16 8.95 5.14
N TYR A 49 -12.78 9.13 3.86
CA TYR A 49 -11.78 10.14 3.48
C TYR A 49 -12.40 11.52 3.37
N SER A 50 -11.60 12.58 3.51
CA SER A 50 -12.06 13.97 3.41
C SER A 50 -11.77 14.55 2.02
N ILE A 51 -12.59 15.52 1.61
CA ILE A 51 -12.37 16.28 0.37
C ILE A 51 -12.01 17.72 0.74
N ILE A 52 -10.89 18.20 0.23
CA ILE A 52 -10.49 19.60 0.33
C ILE A 52 -10.88 20.29 -0.98
N ASP A 53 -11.80 21.25 -0.87
CA ASP A 53 -12.28 22.03 -2.00
C ASP A 53 -11.36 23.22 -2.29
N LYS A 54 -11.22 23.55 -3.57
CA LYS A 54 -10.71 24.84 -4.04
C LYS A 54 -11.86 25.70 -4.51
N VAL A 55 -11.84 26.97 -4.13
CA VAL A 55 -12.79 27.96 -4.64
C VAL A 55 -12.32 28.49 -6.00
N ILE A 56 -13.20 28.47 -6.99
CA ILE A 56 -12.97 29.04 -8.32
C ILE A 56 -14.09 30.03 -8.60
N SER A 57 -13.73 31.29 -8.85
CA SER A 57 -14.67 32.31 -9.28
C SER A 57 -14.89 32.21 -10.78
N HIS A 58 -16.13 31.94 -11.20
CA HIS A 58 -16.52 31.88 -12.61
C HIS A 58 -17.52 33.00 -12.95
N ARG A 59 -17.28 33.73 -14.04
CA ARG A 59 -18.07 34.91 -14.40
C ARG A 59 -19.58 34.64 -14.58
N GLN A 60 -19.95 33.47 -15.09
CA GLN A 60 -21.34 33.09 -15.33
C GLN A 60 -21.96 32.23 -14.22
N LEU A 61 -21.13 31.52 -13.44
CA LEU A 61 -21.59 30.53 -12.46
C LEU A 61 -21.35 30.99 -11.01
N GLY A 62 -20.78 32.18 -10.82
CA GLY A 62 -20.38 32.67 -9.50
C GLY A 62 -19.20 31.87 -8.93
N GLU A 63 -19.05 31.88 -7.61
CA GLU A 63 -18.07 31.05 -6.91
C GLU A 63 -18.51 29.58 -6.90
N GLN A 64 -17.57 28.70 -7.26
CA GLN A 64 -17.75 27.27 -7.28
C GLN A 64 -16.72 26.62 -6.36
N LYS A 65 -17.16 25.68 -5.53
CA LYS A 65 -16.30 24.83 -4.69
C LYS A 65 -16.06 23.52 -5.41
N ILE A 66 -14.84 23.33 -5.89
CA ILE A 66 -14.44 22.17 -6.70
C ILE A 66 -13.48 21.30 -5.87
N PRO A 67 -13.73 19.98 -5.76
CA PRO A 67 -12.80 19.05 -5.12
C PRO A 67 -11.41 19.16 -5.72
N ALA A 68 -10.41 19.44 -4.87
CA ALA A 68 -9.03 19.62 -5.30
C ALA A 68 -8.11 18.52 -4.76
N THR A 69 -8.37 18.02 -3.55
CA THR A 69 -7.52 17.01 -2.90
C THR A 69 -8.38 16.05 -2.10
N LEU A 70 -8.07 14.77 -2.18
CA LEU A 70 -8.57 13.76 -1.26
C LEU A 70 -7.58 13.60 -0.11
N SER A 71 -8.05 13.70 1.13
CA SER A 71 -7.22 13.57 2.32
C SER A 71 -7.62 12.34 3.14
N PHE A 72 -6.66 11.45 3.36
CA PHE A 72 -6.83 10.25 4.16
C PHE A 72 -6.18 10.47 5.52
N ALA A 73 -6.97 10.52 6.58
CA ALA A 73 -6.46 10.85 7.92
C ALA A 73 -5.56 9.76 8.52
N ASN A 74 -5.78 8.50 8.15
CA ASN A 74 -5.00 7.37 8.67
C ASN A 74 -4.94 6.20 7.67
N GLU A 75 -4.09 5.24 8.01
CA GLU A 75 -3.82 4.03 7.21
C GLU A 75 -5.06 3.17 7.00
N ALA A 76 -5.90 3.00 8.02
CA ALA A 76 -7.07 2.14 7.96
C ALA A 76 -8.08 2.64 6.91
N ILE A 77 -8.34 3.96 6.87
CA ILE A 77 -9.24 4.57 5.88
C ILE A 77 -8.69 4.36 4.47
N PHE A 78 -7.39 4.62 4.27
CA PHE A 78 -6.75 4.48 2.96
C PHE A 78 -6.72 3.03 2.47
N LEU A 79 -6.41 2.08 3.35
CA LEU A 79 -6.41 0.65 3.02
C LEU A 79 -7.79 0.10 2.71
N ASN A 80 -8.80 0.54 3.44
CA ASN A 80 -10.19 0.17 3.18
C ASN A 80 -10.63 0.71 1.82
N TYR A 81 -10.33 1.98 1.53
CA TYR A 81 -10.62 2.59 0.23
C TYR A 81 -9.99 1.82 -0.94
N LEU A 82 -8.74 1.36 -0.78
CA LEU A 82 -8.05 0.57 -1.80
C LEU A 82 -8.46 -0.91 -1.83
N SER A 83 -9.30 -1.37 -0.89
CA SER A 83 -9.59 -2.80 -0.69
C SER A 83 -8.32 -3.64 -0.45
N LYS A 84 -7.32 -3.07 0.24
CA LYS A 84 -5.99 -3.67 0.48
C LYS A 84 -5.73 -4.05 1.93
N THR A 85 -6.73 -3.95 2.80
CA THR A 85 -6.61 -4.29 4.23
C THR A 85 -6.06 -5.69 4.47
N ALA A 86 -6.62 -6.71 3.82
CA ALA A 86 -6.19 -8.11 4.00
C ALA A 86 -4.77 -8.35 3.46
N GLU A 87 -4.43 -7.76 2.32
CA GLU A 87 -3.09 -7.85 1.74
C GLU A 87 -2.05 -7.26 2.69
N PHE A 88 -2.36 -6.10 3.27
CA PHE A 88 -1.45 -5.43 4.19
C PHE A 88 -1.30 -6.18 5.53
N MET A 89 -2.40 -6.70 6.09
CA MET A 89 -2.33 -7.57 7.28
C MET A 89 -1.45 -8.80 7.04
N ARG A 90 -1.57 -9.42 5.86
CA ARG A 90 -0.71 -10.55 5.47
C ARG A 90 0.76 -10.14 5.39
N PHE A 91 1.06 -9.00 4.79
CA PHE A 91 2.42 -8.45 4.78
C PHE A 91 2.96 -8.24 6.19
N GLN A 92 2.17 -7.66 7.09
CA GLN A 92 2.56 -7.41 8.48
C GLN A 92 2.90 -8.73 9.20
N ALA A 93 2.05 -9.75 9.04
CA ALA A 93 2.25 -11.06 9.67
C ALA A 93 3.54 -11.74 9.18
N LEU A 94 3.77 -11.78 7.85
CA LEU A 94 4.98 -12.37 7.27
C LEU A 94 6.25 -11.61 7.67
N THR A 95 6.16 -10.29 7.75
CA THR A 95 7.26 -9.44 8.19
C THR A 95 7.58 -9.67 9.67
N GLN A 96 6.56 -9.73 10.52
CA GLN A 96 6.75 -10.04 11.94
C GLN A 96 7.38 -11.42 12.13
N GLN A 97 6.88 -12.44 11.43
CA GLN A 97 7.48 -13.78 11.43
C GLN A 97 8.96 -13.75 11.02
N SER A 98 9.30 -12.95 10.01
CA SER A 98 10.68 -12.83 9.53
C SER A 98 11.59 -12.23 10.62
N LEU A 99 11.13 -11.15 11.28
CA LEU A 99 11.89 -10.45 12.31
C LEU A 99 11.98 -11.23 13.63
N GLU A 100 11.00 -12.06 13.94
CA GLU A 100 11.04 -12.99 15.08
C GLU A 100 12.07 -14.11 14.86
N GLN A 101 12.29 -14.52 13.59
CA GLN A 101 13.27 -15.53 13.26
C GLN A 101 14.69 -14.95 13.17
N ASP A 102 14.86 -13.87 12.40
CA ASP A 102 16.14 -13.18 12.26
C ASP A 102 15.90 -11.66 12.11
N GLY A 103 16.32 -10.91 13.13
CA GLY A 103 16.22 -9.45 13.14
C GLY A 103 17.08 -8.76 12.06
N LEU A 104 18.11 -9.42 11.53
CA LEU A 104 18.97 -8.87 10.47
C LEU A 104 18.23 -8.73 9.13
N LEU A 105 17.10 -9.42 8.97
CA LEU A 105 16.25 -9.31 7.78
C LEU A 105 15.59 -7.94 7.62
N LEU A 106 15.56 -7.09 8.66
CA LEU A 106 14.88 -5.78 8.62
C LEU A 106 15.33 -4.91 7.44
N ASP A 107 16.63 -4.77 7.23
CA ASP A 107 17.18 -3.93 6.15
C ASP A 107 16.81 -4.48 4.77
N TRP A 108 16.78 -5.80 4.62
CA TRP A 108 16.36 -6.46 3.39
C TRP A 108 14.85 -6.25 3.14
N LEU A 109 14.02 -6.37 4.17
CA LEU A 109 12.57 -6.17 4.11
C LEU A 109 12.23 -4.71 3.74
N ILE A 110 12.98 -3.74 4.27
CA ILE A 110 12.84 -2.32 3.89
C ILE A 110 13.23 -2.12 2.42
N ARG A 111 14.29 -2.78 1.95
CA ARG A 111 14.75 -2.67 0.57
C ARG A 111 13.75 -3.31 -0.41
N TYR A 112 13.21 -4.49 -0.08
CA TYR A 112 12.39 -5.33 -0.96
C TYR A 112 11.03 -5.76 -0.37
N PRO A 113 10.17 -4.84 0.09
CA PRO A 113 8.94 -5.19 0.81
C PRO A 113 7.96 -6.00 -0.05
N PHE A 114 7.92 -5.77 -1.36
CA PHE A 114 7.03 -6.49 -2.27
C PHE A 114 7.44 -7.95 -2.51
N LYS A 115 8.70 -8.32 -2.22
CA LYS A 115 9.16 -9.71 -2.35
C LYS A 115 8.47 -10.62 -1.31
N VAL A 116 8.19 -10.09 -0.12
CA VAL A 116 7.44 -10.78 0.92
C VAL A 116 6.08 -11.23 0.41
N MET A 117 5.36 -10.32 -0.26
CA MET A 117 4.04 -10.63 -0.81
C MET A 117 4.12 -11.48 -2.08
N GLN A 118 5.15 -11.29 -2.92
CA GLN A 118 5.36 -12.11 -4.11
C GLN A 118 5.54 -13.60 -3.76
N TYR A 119 6.25 -13.90 -2.68
CA TYR A 119 6.56 -15.25 -2.24
C TYR A 119 5.76 -15.68 -1.01
N ALA A 120 4.62 -15.03 -0.75
CA ALA A 120 3.85 -15.20 0.49
C ALA A 120 3.47 -16.65 0.80
N GLU A 121 3.23 -17.49 -0.20
CA GLU A 121 2.86 -18.90 -0.03
C GLU A 121 4.04 -19.78 0.38
N VAL A 122 5.25 -19.44 -0.08
CA VAL A 122 6.49 -20.19 0.18
C VAL A 122 7.41 -19.48 1.19
N TRP A 123 6.92 -18.39 1.80
CA TRP A 123 7.71 -17.55 2.68
C TRP A 123 8.28 -18.30 3.89
N PRO A 124 7.49 -19.13 4.60
CA PRO A 124 8.03 -19.91 5.72
C PRO A 124 9.16 -20.87 5.31
N GLN A 125 9.09 -21.43 4.10
CA GLN A 125 10.14 -22.29 3.55
C GLN A 125 11.41 -21.48 3.25
N LEU A 126 11.28 -20.30 2.65
CA LEU A 126 12.41 -19.42 2.40
C LEU A 126 13.11 -19.00 3.70
N LEU A 127 12.35 -18.68 4.74
CA LEU A 127 12.92 -18.37 6.04
C LEU A 127 13.69 -19.56 6.64
N LYS A 128 13.20 -20.79 6.50
CA LYS A 128 13.96 -22.00 6.91
C LYS A 128 15.27 -22.16 6.14
N VAL A 129 15.29 -21.83 4.85
CA VAL A 129 16.51 -21.85 4.04
C VAL A 129 17.53 -20.84 4.58
N CYS A 130 17.10 -19.62 4.92
CA CYS A 130 17.99 -18.62 5.55
C CYS A 130 18.59 -19.15 6.87
N ALA A 131 17.74 -19.68 7.78
CA ALA A 131 18.20 -20.23 9.05
C ALA A 131 19.16 -21.42 8.89
N TYR A 132 18.98 -22.24 7.85
CA TYR A 132 19.90 -23.32 7.54
C TYR A 132 21.30 -22.79 7.18
N PHE A 133 21.39 -21.76 6.32
CA PHE A 133 22.68 -21.18 5.94
C PHE A 133 23.37 -20.41 7.08
N GLU A 134 22.62 -19.86 8.03
CA GLU A 134 23.21 -19.26 9.24
C GLU A 134 23.91 -20.32 10.11
N THR A 135 23.34 -21.52 10.20
CA THR A 135 23.89 -22.64 10.99
C THR A 135 24.92 -23.47 10.21
N HIS A 136 24.88 -23.44 8.88
CA HIS A 136 25.75 -24.18 7.96
C HIS A 136 26.26 -23.26 6.83
N PRO A 137 27.23 -22.37 7.12
CA PRO A 137 27.66 -21.33 6.17
C PRO A 137 28.39 -21.88 4.93
N GLN A 138 28.93 -23.11 5.00
CA GLN A 138 29.54 -23.83 3.88
C GLN A 138 28.96 -25.25 3.84
N PRO A 139 27.74 -25.43 3.29
CA PRO A 139 27.12 -26.75 3.28
C PRO A 139 27.69 -27.68 2.20
N ASP A 140 28.64 -27.21 1.38
CA ASP A 140 29.30 -27.93 0.28
C ASP A 140 28.34 -28.71 -0.62
N CYS A 141 27.11 -28.21 -0.76
CA CYS A 141 26.06 -28.84 -1.53
C CYS A 141 25.25 -27.79 -2.32
N TYR A 142 24.64 -28.23 -3.41
CA TYR A 142 23.71 -27.39 -4.15
C TYR A 142 22.45 -27.16 -3.33
N ILE A 143 21.78 -26.04 -3.57
CA ILE A 143 20.55 -25.68 -2.86
C ILE A 143 19.47 -26.79 -2.93
N ARG A 144 19.42 -27.57 -4.02
CA ARG A 144 18.51 -28.72 -4.18
C ARG A 144 18.84 -29.92 -3.28
N GLN A 145 20.04 -29.95 -2.71
CA GLN A 145 20.56 -31.02 -1.86
C GLN A 145 20.47 -30.67 -0.38
N LEU A 146 19.93 -29.50 -0.02
CA LEU A 146 19.71 -29.12 1.38
C LEU A 146 18.58 -29.97 1.96
N ASP A 147 18.90 -30.82 2.95
CA ASP A 147 17.92 -31.61 3.69
C ASP A 147 17.21 -30.73 4.75
N ILE A 148 16.28 -29.89 4.29
CA ILE A 148 15.51 -28.99 5.15
C ILE A 148 14.08 -29.53 5.27
N LYS A 149 13.68 -29.90 6.49
CA LYS A 149 12.34 -30.44 6.77
C LYS A 149 11.22 -29.49 6.31
N GLY A 150 10.45 -29.96 5.33
CA GLY A 150 9.27 -29.27 4.78
C GLY A 150 9.59 -28.21 3.71
N VAL A 151 10.78 -28.29 3.09
CA VAL A 151 11.16 -27.51 1.89
C VAL A 151 11.34 -28.52 0.76
N ASP A 152 10.40 -28.59 -0.18
CA ASP A 152 10.58 -29.41 -1.38
C ASP A 152 11.64 -28.78 -2.28
N SER A 153 12.49 -29.61 -2.91
CA SER A 153 13.62 -29.17 -3.74
C SER A 153 13.23 -28.40 -5.01
N GLN A 154 11.94 -28.12 -5.23
CA GLN A 154 11.37 -27.47 -6.41
C GLN A 154 11.09 -25.96 -6.21
N ILE A 155 11.38 -25.39 -5.04
CA ILE A 155 11.10 -23.99 -4.74
C ILE A 155 12.21 -23.08 -5.30
N TYR A 156 12.40 -23.03 -6.62
CA TYR A 156 13.30 -22.07 -7.30
C TYR A 156 12.73 -21.58 -8.62
#